data_AF-A0AA43ZA86-F1
#
_entry.id   AF-A0AA43ZA86-F1
#
_cell.length_a   1.000
_cell.length_b   1.000
_cell.length_c   1.000
_cell.angle_alpha   90.00
_cell.angle_beta   90.00
_cell.angle_gamma   90.00
#
_symmetry.space_group_name_H-M   'P 1'
#
loop_
_entity.id
_entity.type
_entity.pdbx_description
1 polymer ?
#
loop_
_entity_poly.entity_id
_entity_poly.type
_entity_poly.pdbx_seq_one_letter_code
_entity_poly.pdbx_strand_id
1 'polypeptide(L)'
;MCEHLASEGKKALLMIWDNASWHVSQRVRAWIGAHNRQARALGGVRIVTCRLPSKSPWLNRIEPCWVHGKRAIHEPERPLTRAEVMERVCTYYGCEQLPPLEQDAG
;
A
#
# COMPACT_ATOMS: atom_id res chain seq x y z
N MET A 1 0.73 -4.86 -10.74
CA MET A 1 0.08 -5.61 -9.64
C MET A 1 -1.17 -6.37 -10.10
N CYS A 2 -2.26 -5.71 -10.53
CA CYS A 2 -3.50 -6.43 -10.92
C CYS A 2 -3.30 -7.38 -12.10
N GLU A 3 -2.46 -7.02 -13.08
CA GLU A 3 -2.09 -7.90 -14.19
C GLU A 3 -1.31 -9.14 -13.73
N HIS A 4 -0.34 -8.94 -12.84
CA HIS A 4 0.41 -10.04 -12.22
C HIS A 4 -0.51 -10.97 -11.42
N LEU A 5 -1.43 -10.41 -10.61
CA LEU A 5 -2.44 -11.21 -9.91
C LEU A 5 -3.38 -11.92 -10.89
N ALA A 6 -3.69 -11.32 -12.03
CA ALA A 6 -4.48 -11.97 -13.08
C ALA A 6 -3.73 -13.14 -13.71
N SER A 7 -2.41 -13.01 -13.96
CA SER A 7 -1.57 -14.11 -14.45
C SER A 7 -1.45 -15.24 -13.44
N GLU A 8 -1.59 -14.95 -12.14
CA GLU A 8 -1.71 -15.96 -11.08
C GLU A 8 -3.14 -16.54 -10.93
N GLY A 9 -4.08 -16.18 -11.82
CA GLY A 9 -5.46 -16.65 -11.79
C GLY A 9 -6.32 -16.06 -10.66
N LYS A 10 -5.86 -15.00 -9.98
CA LYS A 10 -6.66 -14.32 -8.96
C LYS A 10 -7.80 -13.55 -9.61
N LYS A 11 -8.94 -13.47 -8.91
CA LYS A 11 -10.13 -12.73 -9.36
C LYS A 11 -10.39 -11.45 -8.57
N ALA A 12 -9.76 -11.33 -7.41
CA ALA A 12 -9.89 -10.17 -6.55
C ALA A 12 -8.61 -9.93 -5.74
N LEU A 13 -8.32 -8.66 -5.49
CA LEU A 13 -7.35 -8.16 -4.55
C LEU A 13 -8.11 -7.59 -3.35
N LEU A 14 -7.89 -8.17 -2.17
CA LEU A 14 -8.45 -7.67 -0.92
C LEU A 14 -7.49 -6.66 -0.29
N MET A 15 -7.92 -5.41 -0.17
CA MET A 15 -7.17 -4.35 0.49
C MET A 15 -7.72 -4.13 1.90
N ILE A 16 -6.93 -4.50 2.90
CA ILE A 16 -7.24 -4.23 4.31
C ILE A 16 -6.45 -3.00 4.74
N TRP A 17 -7.15 -1.95 5.14
CA TRP A 17 -6.52 -0.69 5.57
C TRP A 17 -7.33 0.03 6.64
N ASP A 18 -6.68 1.01 7.28
CA ASP A 18 -7.27 1.86 8.29
C ASP A 18 -8.20 2.94 7.68
N ASN A 19 -8.71 3.83 8.52
CA ASN A 19 -9.63 4.90 8.12
C ASN A 19 -8.92 6.24 7.86
N ALA A 20 -7.67 6.24 7.38
CA ALA A 20 -7.01 7.46 6.96
C ALA A 20 -7.89 8.25 5.96
N SER A 21 -7.88 9.59 6.05
CA SER A 21 -8.77 10.46 5.27
C SER A 21 -8.70 10.19 3.75
N TRP A 22 -7.50 9.88 3.26
CA TRP A 22 -7.26 9.48 1.88
C TRP A 22 -7.95 8.17 1.49
N HIS A 23 -7.86 7.11 2.32
CA HIS A 23 -8.48 5.80 2.09
C HIS A 23 -10.02 5.87 2.02
N VAL A 24 -10.62 6.85 2.70
CA VAL A 24 -12.07 7.05 2.71
C VAL A 24 -12.54 8.15 1.75
N SER A 25 -11.62 8.77 1.00
CA SER A 25 -11.94 9.87 0.09
C SER A 25 -12.85 9.43 -1.06
N GLN A 26 -13.66 10.37 -1.57
CA GLN A 26 -14.48 10.14 -2.76
C GLN A 26 -13.60 9.83 -3.99
N ARG A 27 -12.43 10.48 -4.10
CA ARG A 27 -11.48 10.28 -5.21
C ARG A 27 -11.04 8.82 -5.30
N VAL A 28 -10.56 8.25 -4.19
CA VAL A 28 -10.14 6.84 -4.13
C VAL A 28 -11.31 5.89 -4.40
N ARG A 29 -12.48 6.14 -3.78
CA ARG A 29 -13.67 5.29 -4.01
C ARG A 29 -14.13 5.30 -5.47
N ALA A 30 -14.14 6.47 -6.11
CA ALA A 30 -14.51 6.62 -7.51
C ALA A 30 -13.54 5.90 -8.43
N TRP A 31 -12.23 6.03 -8.18
CA TRP A 31 -11.19 5.32 -8.92
C TRP A 31 -11.32 3.80 -8.80
N ILE A 32 -11.49 3.27 -7.59
CA ILE A 32 -11.72 1.83 -7.35
C ILE A 32 -13.00 1.36 -8.08
N GLY A 33 -14.06 2.18 -8.05
CA GLY A 33 -15.30 1.90 -8.77
C GLY A 33 -15.11 1.81 -10.28
N ALA A 34 -14.36 2.75 -10.87
CA ALA A 34 -14.04 2.75 -12.29
C ALA A 34 -13.21 1.52 -12.69
N HIS A 35 -12.14 1.23 -11.95
CA HIS A 35 -11.31 0.03 -12.13
C HIS A 35 -12.17 -1.25 -12.09
N ASN A 36 -13.03 -1.38 -11.08
CA ASN A 36 -13.88 -2.57 -10.93
C ASN A 36 -14.94 -2.72 -12.02
N ARG A 37 -15.46 -1.64 -12.60
CA ARG A 37 -16.35 -1.71 -13.76
C ARG A 37 -15.61 -2.25 -14.99
N GLN A 38 -14.40 -1.75 -15.24
CA GLN A 38 -13.56 -2.23 -16.34
C GLN A 38 -13.19 -3.70 -16.16
N ALA A 39 -12.74 -4.10 -14.97
CA ALA A 39 -12.40 -5.49 -14.66
C ALA A 39 -13.58 -6.47 -14.80
N ARG A 40 -14.82 -5.99 -14.60
CA ARG A 40 -16.03 -6.80 -14.85
C ARG A 40 -16.35 -6.93 -16.34
N ALA A 41 -16.13 -5.87 -17.12
CA ALA A 41 -16.45 -5.84 -18.54
C ALA A 41 -15.43 -6.59 -19.40
N LEU A 42 -14.14 -6.41 -19.10
CA LEU A 42 -13.03 -6.92 -19.91
C LEU A 42 -12.32 -8.13 -19.28
N GLY A 43 -12.77 -8.56 -18.11
CA GLY A 43 -12.01 -9.48 -17.26
C GLY A 43 -10.89 -8.76 -16.49
N GLY A 44 -10.36 -9.42 -15.47
CA GLY A 44 -9.29 -8.91 -14.62
C GLY A 44 -9.58 -9.01 -13.12
N VAL A 45 -8.67 -8.44 -12.32
CA VAL A 45 -8.72 -8.50 -10.86
C VAL A 45 -9.51 -7.31 -10.31
N ARG A 46 -10.56 -7.60 -9.55
CA ARG A 46 -11.34 -6.57 -8.83
C ARG A 46 -10.66 -6.19 -7.52
N ILE A 47 -10.71 -4.92 -7.16
CA ILE A 47 -10.24 -4.43 -5.87
C ILE A 47 -11.41 -4.41 -4.88
N VAL A 48 -11.25 -5.08 -3.74
CA VAL A 48 -12.24 -5.10 -2.65
C VAL A 48 -11.58 -4.46 -1.43
N THR A 49 -12.18 -3.39 -0.91
CA THR A 49 -11.66 -2.70 0.28
C THR A 49 -12.37 -3.19 1.54
N CYS A 50 -11.58 -3.56 2.54
CA CYS A 50 -12.04 -3.91 3.88
C CYS A 50 -11.48 -2.90 4.86
N ARG A 51 -12.38 -2.12 5.48
CA ARG A 51 -11.99 -1.13 6.49
C ARG A 51 -11.89 -1.81 7.85
N LEU A 52 -10.85 -1.47 8.58
CA LEU A 52 -10.73 -1.83 9.97
C LEU A 52 -11.71 -1.02 10.84
N PRO A 53 -12.14 -1.53 12.00
CA PRO A 53 -12.84 -0.72 12.99
C PRO A 53 -12.03 0.54 13.36
N SER A 54 -12.74 1.63 13.62
CA SER A 54 -12.10 2.89 14.03
C SER A 54 -11.26 2.69 15.30
N LYS A 55 -10.14 3.42 15.40
CA LYS A 55 -9.23 3.40 16.55
C LYS A 55 -8.71 2.00 16.93
N SER A 56 -8.57 1.09 15.96
CA SER A 56 -8.14 -0.29 16.18
C SER A 56 -6.83 -0.63 15.44
N PRO A 57 -5.71 0.06 15.71
CA PRO A 57 -4.44 -0.16 15.00
C PRO A 57 -3.88 -1.58 15.20
N TRP A 58 -4.18 -2.26 16.32
CA TRP A 58 -3.75 -3.64 16.57
C TRP A 58 -4.33 -4.66 15.58
N LEU A 59 -5.41 -4.32 14.85
CA LEU A 59 -5.95 -5.16 13.78
C LEU A 59 -5.24 -4.95 12.44
N ASN A 60 -4.45 -3.88 12.31
CA ASN A 60 -3.69 -3.60 11.10
C ASN A 60 -2.37 -4.39 11.15
N ARG A 61 -2.34 -5.56 10.49
CA ARG A 61 -1.20 -6.49 10.53
C ARG A 61 0.12 -5.89 10.02
N ILE A 62 0.07 -4.79 9.27
CA ILE A 62 1.28 -4.11 8.81
C ILE A 62 1.96 -3.31 9.94
N GLU A 63 1.24 -2.90 10.99
CA GLU A 63 1.77 -2.04 12.07
C GLU A 63 2.96 -2.67 12.80
N PRO A 64 2.93 -3.96 13.24
CA PRO A 64 4.10 -4.59 13.84
C PRO A 64 5.31 -4.63 12.89
N CYS A 65 5.09 -4.86 11.59
CA CYS A 65 6.16 -4.85 10.60
C CYS A 65 6.84 -3.47 10.56
N TRP A 66 6.05 -2.39 10.48
CA TRP A 66 6.58 -1.02 10.49
C TRP A 66 7.32 -0.67 11.78
N VAL A 67 6.84 -1.10 12.94
CA VAL A 67 7.55 -0.87 14.22
C VAL A 67 8.94 -1.50 14.18
N HIS A 68 9.04 -2.75 13.70
CA HIS A 68 10.34 -3.43 13.58
C HIS A 68 11.24 -2.78 12.54
N GLY A 69 10.71 -2.45 11.35
CA GLY A 69 11.48 -1.77 10.31
C GLY A 69 12.00 -0.40 10.76
N LYS A 70 11.18 0.42 11.42
CA LYS A 70 11.62 1.73 11.95
C LYS A 70 12.74 1.58 12.97
N ARG A 71 12.67 0.57 13.85
CA ARG A 71 13.74 0.29 14.82
C ARG A 71 15.02 -0.18 14.11
N ALA A 72 14.89 -1.04 13.11
CA ALA A 72 16.03 -1.61 12.40
C ALA A 72 16.83 -0.58 11.59
N ILE A 73 16.17 0.46 11.06
CA ILE A 73 16.84 1.48 10.25
C ILE A 73 17.24 2.73 11.04
N HIS A 74 16.90 2.81 12.32
CA HIS A 74 17.09 4.01 13.15
C HIS A 74 18.55 4.44 13.22
N GLU A 75 18.79 5.75 13.11
CA GLU A 75 20.10 6.38 13.26
C GLU A 75 20.05 7.36 14.45
N PRO A 76 20.76 7.08 15.56
CA PRO A 76 20.69 7.90 16.77
C PRO A 76 21.51 9.19 16.67
N GLU A 77 22.61 9.19 15.92
CA GLU A 77 23.58 10.29 15.94
C GLU A 77 23.22 11.44 14.99
N ARG A 78 22.47 11.15 13.93
CA ARG A 78 22.10 12.15 12.92
C ARG A 78 20.84 11.78 12.14
N PRO A 79 20.19 12.77 11.51
CA PRO A 79 19.15 12.49 10.53
C PRO A 79 19.70 11.72 9.33
N LEU A 80 18.90 10.78 8.83
CA LEU A 80 19.13 10.12 7.56
C LEU A 80 18.58 10.96 6.41
N THR A 81 19.31 10.99 5.31
CA THR A 81 18.82 11.51 4.03
C THR A 81 17.71 10.61 3.48
N ARG A 82 16.91 11.14 2.55
CA ARG A 82 15.87 10.37 1.85
C ARG A 82 16.42 9.11 1.19
N ALA A 83 17.59 9.21 0.55
CA ALA A 83 18.24 8.09 -0.12
C ALA A 83 18.64 7.00 0.88
N GLU A 84 19.24 7.38 2.01
CA GLU A 84 19.63 6.43 3.07
C GLU A 84 18.41 5.74 3.69
N VAL A 85 17.30 6.46 3.90
CA VAL A 85 16.05 5.85 4.39
C VAL A 85 15.54 4.81 3.39
N MET A 86 15.48 5.16 2.09
CA MET A 86 15.02 4.24 1.05
C MET A 86 15.91 2.99 0.98
N GLU A 87 17.23 3.17 0.96
CA GLU A 87 18.19 2.07 0.91
C GLU A 87 18.09 1.15 2.13
N ARG A 88 18.07 1.70 3.34
CA ARG A 88 17.98 0.92 4.58
C ARG A 88 16.66 0.18 4.68
N VAL A 89 15.54 0.80 4.31
CA VAL A 89 14.21 0.16 4.29
C VAL A 89 14.19 -1.00 3.30
N CYS A 90 14.64 -0.78 2.06
CA CYS A 90 14.67 -1.81 1.04
C CYS A 90 15.59 -2.99 1.42
N THR A 91 16.76 -2.68 1.99
CA THR A 91 17.68 -3.70 2.52
C THR A 91 17.04 -4.53 3.63
N TYR A 92 16.39 -3.87 4.60
CA TYR A 92 15.75 -4.57 5.74
C TYR A 92 14.63 -5.53 5.30
N TYR A 93 13.80 -5.11 4.34
CA TYR A 93 12.70 -5.94 3.84
C TYR A 93 13.08 -6.85 2.66
N GLY A 94 14.33 -6.78 2.18
CA GLY A 94 14.79 -7.54 1.02
C GLY A 94 14.02 -7.22 -0.25
N CYS A 95 13.61 -5.96 -0.44
CA CYS A 95 12.84 -5.53 -1.61
C CYS A 95 13.64 -4.61 -2.53
N GLU A 96 13.24 -4.58 -3.81
CA GLU A 96 13.81 -3.69 -4.80
C GLU A 96 13.47 -2.22 -4.50
N GLN A 97 14.41 -1.32 -4.78
CA GLN A 97 14.14 0.12 -4.79
C GLN A 97 13.40 0.50 -6.08
N LEU A 98 12.10 0.74 -5.96
CA LEU A 98 11.29 1.23 -7.07
C LEU A 98 11.38 2.75 -7.19
N PRO A 99 11.23 3.31 -8.40
CA PRO A 99 11.11 4.75 -8.59
C PRO A 99 9.99 5.34 -7.73
N PRO A 100 10.15 6.56 -7.20
CA PRO A 100 9.09 7.23 -6.46
C PRO A 100 7.85 7.38 -7.35
N LEU A 101 6.67 7.12 -6.78
CA LEU A 101 5.42 7.37 -7.47
C LEU A 101 5.29 8.88 -7.72
N GLU A 102 5.06 9.25 -8.98
CA GLU A 102 4.71 10.61 -9.34
C GLU A 102 3.39 10.96 -8.66
N GLN A 103 3.38 12.07 -7.93
CA GLN A 103 2.15 12.61 -7.39
C GLN A 103 1.56 13.53 -8.45
N ASP A 104 0.45 13.10 -9.08
CA ASP A 104 -0.37 14.02 -9.85
C ASP A 104 -0.87 15.11 -8.89
N ALA A 105 -0.33 16.33 -9.09
CA ALA A 105 -0.84 17.54 -8.48
C ALA A 105 -2.20 17.88 -9.13
N GLY A 106 -3.20 17.06 -8.83
CA GLY A 106 -4.59 17.31 -9.19
C GLY A 106 -5.19 18.45 -8.38
#